data_AF-A0A9E1RZZ4-F1
#
_entry.id   AF-A0A9E1RZZ4-F1
#
_cell.length_a   1.000
_cell.length_b   1.000
_cell.length_c   1.000
_cell.angle_alpha   90.00
_cell.angle_beta   90.00
_cell.angle_gamma   90.00
#
_symmetry.space_group_name_H-M   'P 1'
#
loop_
_entity.id
_entity.type
_entity.pdbx_description
1 polymer ?
#
loop_
_entity_poly.entity_id
_entity_poly.type
_entity_poly.pdbx_seq_one_letter_code
_entity_poly.pdbx_strand_id
1 'polypeptide(L)'
;MLKITGYSDRVSARPGETIKFMVNCELGQYRADIVKLICGDSSPDGPDFKEKLIRTPANKRYKGRKQKIYAGSYGIVESNPALEGLKSFTAQAMIWPTTPERGQQAILGKWNERSKSGFAMVIAEDGSLGLMLGNGKG
;
A
#
# COMPACT_ATOMS: atom_id res chain seq x y z
N MET A 1 -15.94 -3.82 10.42
CA MET A 1 -14.65 -3.29 9.90
C MET A 1 -13.61 -3.36 11.01
N LEU A 2 -12.38 -3.79 10.72
CA LEU A 2 -11.31 -3.88 11.72
C LEU A 2 -10.80 -2.48 12.09
N LYS A 3 -10.81 -2.13 13.38
CA LYS A 3 -10.36 -0.82 13.90
C LYS A 3 -8.84 -0.72 14.07
N ILE A 4 -8.15 -1.85 14.02
CA ILE A 4 -6.70 -1.97 14.15
C ILE A 4 -6.21 -3.13 13.28
N THR A 5 -5.11 -2.91 12.57
CA THR A 5 -4.42 -3.92 11.78
C THR A 5 -2.91 -3.71 11.93
N GLY A 6 -2.12 -4.76 11.71
CA GLY A 6 -0.67 -4.62 11.71
C GLY A 6 0.04 -5.82 11.13
N TYR A 7 1.32 -5.62 10.84
CA TYR A 7 2.22 -6.63 10.30
C TYR A 7 3.65 -6.37 10.80
N SER A 8 4.55 -7.33 10.61
CA SER A 8 5.97 -7.17 10.89
C SER A 8 6.80 -7.03 9.61
N ASP A 9 7.96 -6.38 9.71
CA ASP A 9 8.89 -6.24 8.57
C ASP A 9 9.53 -7.56 8.13
N ARG A 10 9.52 -8.56 9.02
CA ARG A 10 10.09 -9.90 8.81
C ARG A 10 9.28 -10.95 9.57
N VAL A 11 9.44 -12.20 9.17
CA VAL A 11 8.74 -13.34 9.77
C VAL A 11 9.42 -13.89 11.03
N SER A 12 10.72 -13.65 11.21
CA SER A 12 11.50 -14.15 12.34
C SER A 12 12.67 -13.23 12.68
N ALA A 13 13.18 -13.33 13.92
CA ALA A 13 14.35 -12.61 14.40
C ALA A 13 15.14 -13.49 15.38
N ARG A 14 16.47 -13.39 15.35
CA ARG A 14 17.39 -14.05 16.28
C ARG A 14 17.63 -13.21 17.53
N PRO A 15 18.19 -13.78 18.61
CA PRO A 15 18.65 -12.99 19.75
C PRO A 15 19.58 -11.85 19.31
N GLY A 16 19.30 -10.64 19.78
CA GLY A 16 20.04 -9.42 19.42
C GLY A 16 19.54 -8.72 18.15
N GLU A 17 18.71 -9.35 17.33
CA GLU A 17 18.12 -8.70 16.15
C GLU A 17 16.87 -7.88 16.50
N THR A 18 16.52 -6.94 15.63
CA THR A 18 15.32 -6.11 15.76
C THR A 18 14.27 -6.53 14.73
N ILE A 19 13.05 -6.77 15.21
CA ILE A 19 11.83 -6.91 14.40
C ILE A 19 10.97 -5.66 14.58
N LYS A 20 10.45 -5.10 13.49
CA LYS A 20 9.61 -3.90 13.49
C LYS A 20 8.16 -4.29 13.25
N PHE A 21 7.24 -3.64 13.96
CA PHE A 21 5.81 -3.80 13.78
C PHE A 21 5.19 -2.51 13.24
N MET A 22 4.42 -2.63 12.17
CA MET A 22 3.69 -1.53 11.54
C MET A 22 2.23 -1.68 11.92
N VAL A 23 1.68 -0.70 12.64
CA VAL A 23 0.30 -0.76 13.16
C VAL A 23 -0.53 0.41 12.61
N ASN A 24 -1.57 0.09 11.86
CA ASN A 24 -2.63 1.02 11.48
C ASN A 24 -3.75 0.94 12.52
N CYS A 25 -4.13 2.08 13.11
CA CYS A 25 -5.14 2.13 14.15
C CYS A 25 -6.02 3.37 13.97
N GLU A 26 -7.34 3.19 14.00
CA GLU A 26 -8.31 4.29 13.88
C GLU A 26 -8.55 5.03 15.21
N LEU A 27 -8.15 4.43 16.34
CA LEU A 27 -8.30 5.00 17.67
C LEU A 27 -7.06 5.81 18.08
N GLY A 28 -7.18 6.64 19.11
CA GLY A 28 -6.07 7.49 19.57
C GLY A 28 -4.91 6.74 20.23
N GLN A 29 -5.13 5.52 20.71
CA GLN A 29 -4.12 4.69 21.37
C GLN A 29 -4.45 3.19 21.24
N TYR A 30 -3.43 2.35 21.34
CA TYR A 30 -3.56 0.90 21.44
C TYR A 30 -2.53 0.34 22.43
N ARG A 31 -2.81 -0.84 22.99
CA ARG A 31 -1.85 -1.62 23.79
C ARG A 31 -1.30 -2.74 22.91
N ALA A 32 -0.01 -3.00 22.99
CA ALA A 32 0.61 -4.18 22.39
C ALA A 32 1.29 -4.99 23.49
N ASP A 33 1.11 -6.30 23.46
CA ASP A 33 1.74 -7.26 24.36
C ASP A 33 2.41 -8.35 23.52
N ILE A 34 3.58 -8.81 23.96
CA ILE A 34 4.26 -9.97 23.35
C ILE A 34 3.81 -11.23 24.07
N VAL A 35 3.33 -12.22 23.31
CA VAL A 35 2.84 -13.49 23.84
C VAL A 35 3.54 -14.66 23.16
N LYS A 36 3.70 -15.76 23.90
CA LYS A 36 4.00 -17.07 23.33
C LYS A 36 2.66 -17.76 23.06
N LEU A 37 2.31 -17.90 21.79
CA LEU A 37 1.20 -18.76 21.38
C LEU A 37 1.55 -20.23 21.68
N ILE A 38 0.63 -20.93 22.34
CA ILE A 38 0.76 -22.36 22.71
C ILE A 38 -0.25 -23.18 21.90
N CYS A 39 -1.50 -22.72 21.81
CA CYS A 39 -2.53 -23.32 20.97
C CYS A 39 -3.39 -22.23 20.34
N GLY A 40 -3.62 -22.34 19.02
CA GLY A 40 -4.48 -21.44 18.26
C GLY A 40 -5.86 -22.02 17.95
N ASP A 41 -6.15 -23.25 18.34
CA ASP A 41 -7.43 -23.91 18.09
C ASP A 41 -8.49 -23.38 19.05
N SER A 42 -9.62 -22.93 18.50
CA SER A 42 -10.77 -22.43 19.25
C SER A 42 -12.04 -23.25 18.97
N SER A 43 -11.88 -24.48 18.46
CA SER A 43 -12.99 -25.40 18.22
C SER A 43 -13.58 -25.91 19.54
N PRO A 44 -14.90 -26.20 19.60
CA PRO A 44 -15.56 -26.63 20.83
C PRO A 44 -15.02 -27.94 21.42
N ASP A 45 -14.57 -28.86 20.57
CA ASP A 45 -14.03 -30.17 20.96
C ASP A 45 -12.48 -30.15 21.05
N GLY A 46 -11.86 -28.99 20.82
CA GLY A 46 -10.42 -28.79 20.80
C GLY A 46 -9.82 -28.48 22.18
N PRO A 47 -8.49 -28.36 22.27
CA PRO A 47 -7.78 -28.16 23.54
C PRO A 47 -7.83 -26.72 24.09
N ASP A 48 -8.73 -25.87 23.60
CA ASP A 48 -8.86 -24.42 23.80
C ASP A 48 -7.65 -23.56 23.36
N PHE A 49 -7.94 -22.30 23.01
CA PHE A 49 -6.92 -21.28 22.71
C PHE A 49 -6.05 -21.01 23.94
N LYS A 50 -4.72 -21.06 23.76
CA LYS A 50 -3.75 -20.90 24.86
C LYS A 50 -2.61 -20.01 24.43
N GLU A 51 -2.36 -18.96 25.23
CA GLU A 51 -1.21 -18.10 25.11
C GLU A 51 -0.58 -17.80 26.47
N LYS A 52 0.68 -17.40 26.48
CA LYS A 52 1.40 -16.96 27.67
C LYS A 52 2.05 -15.60 27.44
N LEU A 53 1.69 -14.62 28.26
CA LEU A 53 2.31 -13.31 28.24
C LEU A 53 3.82 -13.41 28.51
N ILE A 54 4.60 -12.77 27.64
CA ILE A 54 6.04 -12.58 27.82
C ILE A 54 6.27 -11.13 28.18
N ARG A 55 6.86 -10.88 29.35
CA ARG A 55 7.18 -9.52 29.79
C ARG A 55 8.37 -9.00 29.01
N THR A 56 8.14 -7.95 28.22
CA THR A 56 9.18 -7.24 27.47
C THR A 56 8.98 -5.74 27.57
N PRO A 57 10.01 -4.92 27.28
CA PRO A 57 9.85 -3.46 27.16
C PRO A 57 8.88 -3.02 26.04
N ALA A 58 8.54 -3.91 25.11
CA ALA A 58 7.57 -3.63 24.05
C ALA A 58 6.11 -3.68 24.55
N ASN A 59 5.85 -4.28 25.72
CA ASN A 59 4.53 -4.39 26.34
C ASN A 59 4.07 -3.04 26.91
N LYS A 60 3.45 -2.19 26.09
CA LYS A 60 2.99 -0.86 26.52
C LYS A 60 1.89 -0.29 25.63
N ARG A 61 1.43 0.90 25.98
CA ARG A 61 0.52 1.70 25.15
C ARG A 61 1.31 2.50 24.12
N TYR A 62 0.77 2.58 22.92
CA TYR A 62 1.31 3.31 21.79
C TYR A 62 0.23 4.25 21.24
N LYS A 63 0.67 5.36 20.64
CA LYS A 63 -0.22 6.27 19.94
C LYS A 63 -0.77 5.60 18.68
N GLY A 64 -2.09 5.60 18.52
CA GLY A 64 -2.74 5.11 17.31
C GLY A 64 -2.62 6.14 16.19
N ARG A 65 -2.48 5.64 14.95
CA ARG A 65 -2.45 6.47 13.74
C ARG A 65 -2.97 5.68 12.55
N LYS A 66 -3.67 6.38 11.65
CA LYS A 66 -4.04 5.83 10.34
C LYS A 66 -2.82 5.80 9.42
N GLN A 67 -2.63 4.68 8.73
CA GLN A 67 -1.59 4.51 7.70
C GLN A 67 -2.28 4.13 6.39
N LYS A 68 -2.23 5.03 5.40
CA LYS A 68 -2.87 4.80 4.10
C LYS A 68 -2.05 3.79 3.29
N ILE A 69 -2.73 2.79 2.74
CA ILE A 69 -2.14 1.79 1.84
C ILE A 69 -2.45 2.22 0.41
N TYR A 70 -1.42 2.32 -0.43
CA TYR A 70 -1.54 2.55 -1.86
C TYR A 70 -1.39 1.20 -2.56
N ALA A 71 -2.53 0.55 -2.81
CA ALA A 71 -2.57 -0.78 -3.42
C ALA A 71 -2.47 -0.71 -4.95
N GLY A 72 -1.90 -1.77 -5.54
CA GLY A 72 -1.61 -1.88 -6.97
C GLY A 72 -0.11 -1.90 -7.21
N SER A 73 0.35 -2.83 -8.03
CA SER A 73 1.75 -2.87 -8.48
C SER A 73 1.95 -1.84 -9.60
N TYR A 74 3.02 -1.06 -9.52
CA TYR A 74 3.39 -0.09 -10.54
C TYR A 74 4.90 0.18 -10.49
N GLY A 75 5.43 0.70 -11.60
CA GLY A 75 6.79 1.25 -11.64
C GLY A 75 6.78 2.74 -11.30
N ILE A 76 7.78 3.19 -10.54
CA ILE A 76 8.02 4.61 -10.28
C ILE A 76 9.35 4.98 -10.91
N VAL A 77 9.33 6.02 -11.74
CA VAL A 77 10.54 6.72 -12.15
C VAL A 77 10.51 8.06 -11.43
N GLU A 78 11.54 8.31 -10.63
CA GLU A 78 11.69 9.59 -9.92
C GLU A 78 11.72 10.75 -10.92
N SER A 79 11.20 11.91 -10.50
CA SER A 79 11.17 13.10 -11.34
C SER A 79 12.58 13.45 -11.81
N ASN A 80 12.72 13.66 -13.12
CA ASN A 80 13.98 14.00 -13.77
C ASN A 80 13.78 15.27 -14.59
N PRO A 81 14.67 16.29 -14.47
CA PRO A 81 14.62 17.49 -15.29
C PRO A 81 14.55 17.25 -16.80
N ALA A 82 15.08 16.13 -17.30
CA ALA A 82 14.99 15.76 -18.71
C ALA A 82 13.54 15.49 -19.20
N LEU A 83 12.62 15.18 -18.28
CA LEU A 83 11.19 14.99 -18.54
C LEU A 83 10.38 16.26 -18.26
N GLU A 84 11.03 17.35 -17.84
CA GLU A 84 10.41 18.65 -17.64
C GLU A 84 10.51 19.49 -18.92
N GLY A 85 9.44 20.21 -19.25
CA GLY A 85 9.46 21.16 -20.38
C GLY A 85 9.54 20.54 -21.78
N LEU A 86 9.26 19.24 -21.92
CA LEU A 86 9.20 18.54 -23.22
C LEU A 86 8.32 19.33 -24.21
N LYS A 87 8.89 19.62 -25.39
CA LYS A 87 8.17 20.29 -26.50
C LYS A 87 7.55 19.30 -27.47
N SER A 88 8.21 18.14 -27.63
CA SER A 88 7.73 16.99 -28.38
C SER A 88 8.26 15.73 -27.67
N PHE A 89 7.50 14.64 -27.78
CA PHE A 89 7.90 13.35 -27.23
C PHE A 89 7.09 12.23 -27.92
N THR A 90 7.56 11.00 -27.75
CA THR A 90 6.82 9.79 -28.07
C THR A 90 6.84 8.89 -26.85
N ALA A 91 5.67 8.39 -26.47
CA ALA A 91 5.55 7.34 -25.48
C ALA A 91 5.02 6.09 -26.17
N GLN A 92 5.69 4.96 -25.96
CA GLN A 92 5.34 3.69 -26.55
C GLN A 92 5.41 2.59 -25.48
N ALA A 93 4.42 1.70 -25.50
CA ALA A 93 4.41 0.50 -24.67
C ALA A 93 3.77 -0.65 -25.43
N MET A 94 4.30 -1.86 -25.23
CA MET A 94 3.64 -3.10 -25.62
C MET A 94 2.79 -3.54 -24.44
N ILE A 95 1.46 -3.60 -24.62
CA ILE A 95 0.50 -3.84 -23.54
C ILE A 95 -0.35 -5.08 -23.81
N TRP A 96 -0.81 -5.71 -22.73
CA TRP A 96 -1.78 -6.81 -22.77
C TRP A 96 -2.85 -6.58 -21.68
N PRO A 97 -3.91 -5.81 -21.97
CA PRO A 97 -4.92 -5.46 -20.98
C PRO A 97 -5.83 -6.65 -20.68
N THR A 98 -5.85 -7.12 -19.43
CA THR A 98 -6.69 -8.26 -19.00
C THR A 98 -8.07 -7.85 -18.49
N THR A 99 -8.25 -6.57 -18.16
CA THR A 99 -9.52 -6.02 -17.66
C THR A 99 -9.83 -4.64 -18.25
N PRO A 100 -9.87 -4.48 -19.59
CA PRO A 100 -10.00 -3.15 -20.22
C PRO A 100 -11.29 -2.40 -19.82
N GLU A 101 -12.36 -3.12 -19.50
CA GLU A 101 -13.67 -2.53 -19.16
C GLU A 101 -13.79 -2.07 -17.68
N ARG A 102 -12.73 -2.18 -16.87
CA ARG A 102 -12.75 -1.79 -15.44
C ARG A 102 -12.48 -0.30 -15.21
N GLY A 103 -13.10 0.55 -16.03
CA GLY A 103 -12.91 2.00 -16.01
C GLY A 103 -11.49 2.43 -16.37
N GLN A 104 -11.19 3.71 -16.14
CA GLN A 104 -9.92 4.30 -16.56
C GLN A 104 -8.71 3.68 -15.84
N GLN A 105 -7.71 3.26 -16.60
CA GLN A 105 -6.49 2.63 -16.09
C GLN A 105 -5.25 3.30 -16.69
N ALA A 106 -4.30 3.70 -15.85
CA ALA A 106 -3.03 4.26 -16.32
C ALA A 106 -2.08 3.16 -16.81
N ILE A 107 -1.53 3.33 -18.02
CA ILE A 107 -0.49 2.46 -18.57
C ILE A 107 0.89 3.04 -18.24
N LEU A 108 1.09 4.32 -18.59
CA LEU A 108 2.29 5.09 -18.27
C LEU A 108 1.94 6.58 -18.30
N GLY A 109 2.67 7.40 -17.55
CA GLY A 109 2.48 8.84 -17.64
C GLY A 109 3.28 9.62 -16.61
N LYS A 110 3.40 10.92 -16.87
CA LYS A 110 3.81 11.94 -15.91
C LYS A 110 2.62 12.87 -15.74
N TRP A 111 1.65 12.44 -14.93
CA TRP A 111 0.38 13.13 -14.73
C TRP A 111 0.27 13.69 -13.31
N ASN A 112 -0.10 14.95 -13.19
CA ASN A 112 -0.43 15.57 -11.92
C ASN A 112 -1.94 15.74 -11.82
N GLU A 113 -2.57 14.90 -11.01
CA GLU A 113 -4.03 14.86 -10.88
C GLU A 113 -4.64 16.12 -10.27
N ARG A 114 -3.94 16.78 -9.35
CA ARG A 114 -4.42 18.02 -8.72
C ARG A 114 -4.49 19.18 -9.70
N SER A 115 -3.46 19.31 -10.54
CA SER A 115 -3.36 20.41 -11.51
C SER A 115 -3.90 20.02 -12.88
N LYS A 116 -4.31 18.77 -13.12
CA LYS A 116 -4.72 18.27 -14.43
C LYS A 116 -3.70 18.60 -15.53
N SER A 117 -2.43 18.30 -15.24
CA SER A 117 -1.31 18.65 -16.11
C SER A 117 -0.37 17.48 -16.38
N GLY A 118 0.29 17.53 -17.54
CA GLY A 118 1.22 16.51 -18.01
C GLY A 118 0.61 15.61 -19.08
N PHE A 119 1.06 14.35 -19.11
CA PHE A 119 0.56 13.36 -20.07
C PHE A 119 0.38 11.99 -19.42
N ALA A 120 -0.57 11.22 -19.92
CA ALA A 120 -0.73 9.80 -19.58
C ALA A 120 -1.30 9.01 -20.76
N MET A 121 -0.71 7.85 -21.03
CA MET A 121 -1.33 6.81 -21.84
C MET A 121 -2.22 5.98 -20.92
N VAL A 122 -3.47 5.79 -21.32
CA VAL A 122 -4.50 5.16 -20.48
C VAL A 122 -5.32 4.17 -21.28
N ILE A 123 -5.94 3.22 -20.59
CA ILE A 123 -7.19 2.61 -21.06
C ILE A 123 -8.31 3.55 -20.60
N ALA A 124 -9.10 4.04 -21.54
CA ALA A 124 -10.21 4.94 -21.26
C ALA A 124 -11.40 4.20 -20.62
N GLU A 125 -12.41 4.94 -20.17
CA GLU A 125 -13.59 4.34 -19.52
C GLU A 125 -14.35 3.35 -20.40
N ASP A 126 -14.31 3.52 -21.72
CA ASP A 126 -14.93 2.64 -22.72
C ASP A 126 -14.04 1.45 -23.13
N GLY A 127 -12.87 1.29 -22.48
CA GLY A 127 -11.91 0.23 -22.78
C GLY A 127 -10.98 0.52 -23.96
N SER A 128 -11.10 1.66 -24.64
CA SER A 128 -10.22 2.05 -25.73
C SER A 128 -8.85 2.56 -25.25
N LEU A 129 -7.85 2.55 -26.14
CA LEU A 129 -6.57 3.19 -25.85
C LEU A 129 -6.71 4.71 -25.96
N GLY A 130 -6.33 5.43 -24.90
CA GLY A 130 -6.42 6.88 -24.82
C GLY A 130 -5.09 7.56 -24.51
N LEU A 131 -4.99 8.82 -24.91
CA LEU A 131 -3.95 9.75 -24.50
C LEU A 131 -4.59 10.92 -23.76
N MET A 132 -4.20 11.12 -22.51
CA MET A 132 -4.53 12.31 -21.74
C MET A 132 -3.39 13.31 -21.84
N LEU A 133 -3.72 14.56 -22.15
CA LEU A 133 -2.82 15.71 -22.15
C LEU A 133 -3.46 16.86 -21.37
N GLY A 134 -2.66 17.54 -20.56
CA GLY A 134 -3.14 18.64 -19.73
C GLY A 134 -2.09 19.72 -19.56
N ASN A 135 -2.50 20.98 -19.66
CA ASN A 135 -1.68 22.15 -19.38
C ASN A 135 -1.99 22.78 -18.00
N GLY A 136 -2.95 22.20 -17.28
CA GLY A 136 -3.44 22.63 -15.98
C GLY A 136 -4.25 23.92 -15.94
N LYS A 137 -4.82 24.36 -17.07
CA LYS A 137 -5.68 25.56 -17.15
C LYS A 137 -7.17 25.26 -17.40
N GLY A 138 -7.59 24.01 -17.29
CA GLY A 138 -8.93 23.55 -17.65
C GLY A 138 -8.87 22.77 -18.94
#